data_AF-A0A957IAZ9-F1
#
_entry.id   AF-A0A957IAZ9-F1
#
_cell.length_a   1.000
_cell.length_b   1.000
_cell.length_c   1.000
_cell.angle_alpha   90.00
_cell.angle_beta   90.00
_cell.angle_gamma   90.00
#
_symmetry.space_group_name_H-M   'P 1'
#
loop_
_entity.id
_entity.type
_entity.pdbx_description
1 polymer ?
#
loop_
_entity_poly.entity_id
_entity_poly.type
_entity_poly.pdbx_seq_one_letter_code
_entity_poly.pdbx_strand_id
1 'polypeptide(L)'
;MKKTDNKSKSTVRHTRAIQADRQKRPLVDNLTAEVEALFRNMVHPLTLLQCDLFRQMGLRQRTLTLPVMMALLLSAVWRQIAAVNELVRLIRDEAVLWEDPKPVSQQALAERFNTLPALLFLNVLNQLL
;
A
#
# COMPACT_ATOMS: atom_id res chain seq x y z
N MET A 1 50.50 -34.64 -7.22
CA MET A 1 50.30 -33.32 -6.58
C MET A 1 48.82 -32.92 -6.70
N LYS A 2 48.12 -32.67 -5.60
CA LYS A 2 46.69 -32.29 -5.59
C LYS A 2 46.53 -30.82 -6.01
N LYS A 3 45.53 -30.58 -6.87
CA LYS A 3 45.10 -29.28 -7.44
C LYS A 3 44.75 -28.23 -6.38
N THR A 4 44.90 -26.95 -6.73
CA THR A 4 44.04 -25.89 -6.21
C THR A 4 43.65 -24.93 -7.34
N ASP A 5 42.50 -25.19 -7.97
CA ASP A 5 41.80 -24.23 -8.84
C ASP A 5 41.26 -23.08 -7.96
N ASN A 6 41.93 -21.94 -8.01
CA ASN A 6 41.53 -20.76 -7.24
C ASN A 6 40.42 -20.01 -8.02
N LYS A 7 39.16 -20.43 -7.84
CA LYS A 7 37.99 -19.76 -8.43
C LYS A 7 37.78 -18.41 -7.74
N SER A 8 37.98 -17.31 -8.48
CA SER A 8 37.69 -15.96 -7.98
C SER A 8 36.20 -15.84 -7.62
N LYS A 9 35.91 -15.38 -6.39
CA LYS A 9 34.54 -15.17 -5.94
C LYS A 9 33.97 -13.95 -6.68
N SER A 10 32.86 -14.14 -7.39
CA SER A 10 32.16 -13.06 -8.10
C SER A 10 31.79 -11.93 -7.12
N THR A 11 32.28 -10.74 -7.39
CA THR A 11 31.98 -9.48 -6.66
C THR A 11 30.60 -8.92 -7.01
N VAL A 12 29.96 -9.45 -8.05
CA VAL A 12 28.61 -9.03 -8.46
C VAL A 12 27.60 -9.60 -7.49
N ARG A 13 26.88 -8.72 -6.79
CA ARG A 13 25.78 -9.13 -5.92
C ARG A 13 24.76 -9.90 -6.75
N HIS A 14 24.53 -11.17 -6.39
CA HIS A 14 23.50 -11.99 -7.00
C HIS A 14 22.15 -11.26 -6.94
N THR A 15 21.35 -11.36 -8.00
CA THR A 15 20.02 -10.72 -8.10
C THR A 15 19.15 -10.98 -6.87
N ARG A 16 19.24 -12.19 -6.29
CA ARG A 16 18.53 -12.59 -5.07
C ARG A 16 18.96 -11.81 -3.83
N ALA A 17 20.25 -11.51 -3.68
CA ALA A 17 20.76 -10.71 -2.58
C ALA A 17 20.30 -9.25 -2.69
N ILE A 18 20.23 -8.70 -3.91
CA ILE A 18 19.70 -7.35 -4.17
C ILE A 18 18.20 -7.27 -3.85
N GLN A 19 17.42 -8.28 -4.27
CA GLN A 19 15.98 -8.36 -3.97
C GLN A 19 15.73 -8.45 -2.45
N ALA A 20 16.48 -9.30 -1.74
CA ALA A 20 16.36 -9.42 -0.29
C ALA A 20 16.76 -8.14 0.44
N ASP A 21 17.78 -7.41 -0.03
CA ASP A 21 18.19 -6.12 0.55
C ASP A 21 17.10 -5.06 0.36
N ARG A 22 16.48 -4.99 -0.82
CA ARG A 22 15.36 -4.07 -1.09
C ARG A 22 14.16 -4.35 -0.19
N GLN A 23 13.82 -5.63 0.01
CA GLN A 23 12.74 -6.04 0.91
C GLN A 23 13.01 -5.72 2.39
N LYS A 24 14.27 -5.49 2.81
CA LYS A 24 14.59 -5.15 4.20
C LYS A 24 14.58 -3.66 4.47
N ARG A 25 14.54 -2.81 3.44
CA ARG A 25 14.54 -1.36 3.64
C ARG A 25 13.21 -0.95 4.26
N PRO A 26 13.24 -0.14 5.33
CA PRO A 26 12.02 0.46 5.86
C PRO A 26 11.43 1.37 4.79
N LEU A 27 10.10 1.40 4.73
CA LEU A 27 9.38 2.40 3.95
C LEU A 27 9.72 3.78 4.53
N VAL A 28 9.85 4.79 3.66
CA VAL A 28 9.99 6.17 4.13
C VAL A 28 8.73 6.51 4.91
N ASP A 29 8.90 6.89 6.17
CA ASP A 29 7.82 7.32 7.04
C ASP A 29 7.91 8.83 7.24
N ASN A 30 7.33 9.55 6.28
CA ASN A 30 7.16 11.00 6.31
C ASN A 30 5.73 11.41 6.68
N LEU A 31 4.92 10.45 7.14
CA LEU A 31 3.56 10.69 7.59
C LEU A 31 3.61 11.03 9.08
N THR A 32 3.61 12.32 9.40
CA THR A 32 3.62 12.75 10.81
C THR A 32 2.27 12.48 11.47
N ALA A 33 2.26 12.32 12.80
CA ALA A 33 1.04 12.12 13.58
C ALA A 33 -0.01 13.22 13.36
N GLU A 34 0.43 14.46 13.12
CA GLU A 34 -0.44 15.60 12.81
C GLU A 34 -1.16 15.41 11.46
N VAL A 35 -0.45 14.96 10.43
CA VAL A 35 -1.02 14.69 9.12
C VAL A 35 -1.96 13.49 9.17
N GLU A 36 -1.58 12.43 9.89
CA GLU A 36 -2.45 11.28 10.12
C GLU A 36 -3.75 11.69 10.82
N ALA A 37 -3.67 12.53 11.86
CA ALA A 37 -4.84 13.05 12.55
C ALA A 37 -5.73 13.90 11.60
N LEU A 38 -5.11 14.72 10.74
CA LEU A 38 -5.83 15.51 9.74
C LEU A 38 -6.58 14.60 8.76
N PHE A 39 -5.92 13.57 8.21
CA PHE A 39 -6.57 12.62 7.31
C PHE A 39 -7.71 11.87 8.00
N ARG A 40 -7.52 11.44 9.25
CA ARG A 40 -8.56 10.79 10.05
C ARG A 40 -9.76 11.71 10.29
N ASN A 41 -9.54 12.99 10.54
CA ASN A 41 -10.63 13.91 10.86
C ASN A 41 -11.37 14.41 9.62
N MET A 42 -10.67 14.63 8.51
CA MET A 42 -11.26 15.23 7.30
C MET A 42 -11.66 14.18 6.26
N VAL A 43 -10.78 13.23 5.96
CA VAL A 43 -10.96 12.34 4.80
C VAL A 43 -11.74 11.07 5.17
N HIS A 44 -11.49 10.50 6.35
CA HIS A 44 -12.19 9.29 6.81
C HIS A 44 -13.73 9.43 6.81
N PRO A 45 -14.36 10.48 7.41
CA PRO A 45 -15.81 10.58 7.39
C PRO A 45 -16.39 10.72 5.98
N LEU A 46 -15.75 11.48 5.10
CA LEU A 46 -16.15 11.62 3.70
C LEU A 46 -16.06 10.29 2.95
N THR A 47 -15.04 9.48 3.26
CA THR A 47 -14.89 8.13 2.69
C THR A 47 -16.01 7.20 3.14
N LEU A 48 -16.44 7.30 4.40
CA LEU A 48 -17.56 6.52 4.91
C LEU A 48 -18.88 6.87 4.20
N LEU A 49 -19.11 8.14 3.84
CA LEU A 49 -20.29 8.56 3.07
C LEU A 49 -20.36 7.90 1.68
N GLN A 50 -19.22 7.60 1.08
CA GLN A 50 -19.15 6.92 -0.23
C GLN A 50 -19.37 5.40 -0.13
N CYS A 51 -19.47 4.82 1.08
CA CYS A 51 -19.65 3.39 1.25
C CYS A 51 -21.00 2.87 0.72
N ASP A 52 -22.05 3.69 0.72
CA ASP A 52 -23.34 3.31 0.13
C ASP A 52 -23.25 3.21 -1.38
N LEU A 53 -22.68 4.22 -2.03
CA LEU A 53 -22.44 4.20 -3.48
C LEU A 53 -21.55 3.01 -3.87
N PHE A 54 -20.51 2.75 -3.09
CA PHE A 54 -19.65 1.59 -3.26
C PHE A 54 -20.43 0.26 -3.23
N ARG A 55 -21.39 0.11 -2.31
CA ARG A 55 -22.26 -1.08 -2.24
C ARG A 55 -23.22 -1.15 -3.42
N GLN A 56 -23.82 -0.03 -3.82
CA GLN A 56 -24.74 0.05 -4.95
C GLN A 56 -24.07 -0.34 -6.28
N MET A 57 -22.77 -0.09 -6.42
CA MET A 57 -21.96 -0.54 -7.56
C MET A 57 -21.66 -2.05 -7.57
N GLY A 58 -22.18 -2.82 -6.60
CA GLY A 58 -21.95 -4.27 -6.51
C GLY A 58 -20.53 -4.66 -6.09
N LEU A 59 -19.73 -3.71 -5.60
CA LEU A 59 -18.36 -3.97 -5.16
C LEU A 59 -18.36 -4.71 -3.82
N ARG A 60 -17.67 -5.85 -3.76
CA ARG A 60 -17.63 -6.69 -2.55
C ARG A 60 -16.86 -5.99 -1.42
N GLN A 61 -17.48 -5.88 -0.24
CA GLN A 61 -16.87 -5.37 1.00
C GLN A 61 -16.21 -6.51 1.80
N ARG A 62 -15.15 -7.13 1.25
CA ARG A 62 -14.31 -8.09 2.00
C ARG A 62 -13.18 -7.35 2.71
N THR A 63 -11.95 -7.84 2.65
CA THR A 63 -10.78 -7.25 3.32
C THR A 63 -10.41 -5.86 2.76
N LEU A 64 -10.57 -5.64 1.45
CA LEU A 64 -10.22 -4.39 0.75
C LEU A 64 -11.45 -3.50 0.54
N THR A 65 -12.04 -3.00 1.63
CA THR A 65 -13.17 -2.05 1.59
C THR A 65 -12.74 -0.68 1.05
N LEU A 66 -13.70 0.21 0.79
CA LEU A 66 -13.40 1.58 0.36
C LEU A 66 -12.51 2.36 1.37
N PRO A 67 -12.79 2.34 2.68
CA PRO A 67 -11.91 2.96 3.68
C PRO A 67 -10.46 2.45 3.63
N VAL A 68 -10.28 1.14 3.42
CA VAL A 68 -8.95 0.53 3.26
C VAL A 68 -8.24 1.05 2.01
N MET A 69 -8.95 1.06 0.89
CA MET A 69 -8.39 1.51 -0.38
C MET A 69 -8.05 3.01 -0.36
N MET A 70 -8.85 3.83 0.35
CA MET A 70 -8.54 5.24 0.58
C MET A 70 -7.31 5.41 1.47
N ALA A 71 -7.24 4.67 2.57
CA ALA A 71 -6.10 4.77 3.48
C ALA A 71 -4.78 4.40 2.77
N LEU A 72 -4.81 3.36 1.92
CA LEU A 72 -3.68 2.97 1.10
C LEU A 72 -3.33 4.00 0.03
N LEU A 73 -4.31 4.61 -0.63
CA LEU A 73 -4.05 5.63 -1.64
C LEU A 73 -3.37 6.86 -1.03
N LEU A 74 -3.90 7.36 0.10
CA LEU A 74 -3.31 8.49 0.82
C LEU A 74 -1.88 8.17 1.28
N SER A 75 -1.66 6.97 1.82
CA SER A 75 -0.34 6.54 2.24
C SER A 75 0.61 6.40 1.05
N ALA A 76 0.14 5.88 -0.09
CA ALA A 76 0.94 5.76 -1.31
C ALA A 76 1.39 7.13 -1.83
N VAL A 77 0.46 8.10 -1.88
CA VAL A 77 0.73 9.45 -2.37
C VAL A 77 1.61 10.21 -1.39
N TRP A 78 1.29 10.18 -0.09
CA TRP A 78 2.04 10.93 0.91
C TRP A 78 3.45 10.38 1.11
N ARG A 79 3.59 9.04 1.23
CA ARG A 79 4.87 8.35 1.43
C ARG A 79 5.63 8.04 0.14
N GLN A 80 5.13 8.48 -1.01
CA GLN A 80 5.74 8.27 -2.33
C GLN A 80 5.99 6.78 -2.65
N ILE A 81 5.06 5.91 -2.28
CA ILE A 81 5.16 4.46 -2.48
C ILE A 81 4.60 4.11 -3.86
N ALA A 82 5.50 3.93 -4.83
CA ALA A 82 5.13 3.67 -6.23
C ALA A 82 4.85 2.18 -6.56
N ALA A 83 5.17 1.24 -5.65
CA ALA A 83 5.17 -0.18 -5.97
C ALA A 83 4.11 -0.97 -5.17
N VAL A 84 3.31 -1.78 -5.85
CA VAL A 84 2.20 -2.55 -5.25
C VAL A 84 2.70 -3.54 -4.19
N ASN A 85 3.87 -4.14 -4.38
CA ASN A 85 4.48 -5.04 -3.40
C ASN A 85 4.80 -4.32 -2.08
N GLU A 86 5.21 -3.05 -2.14
CA GLU A 86 5.48 -2.24 -0.96
C GLU A 86 4.17 -1.84 -0.25
N LEU A 87 3.10 -1.56 -1.00
CA LEU A 87 1.77 -1.34 -0.42
C LEU A 87 1.19 -2.60 0.25
N VAL A 88 1.48 -3.79 -0.30
CA VAL A 88 1.12 -5.06 0.33
C VAL A 88 1.87 -5.28 1.64
N ARG A 89 3.17 -4.95 1.67
CA ARG A 89 3.95 -5.01 2.91
C ARG A 89 3.42 -4.01 3.93
N LEU A 90 3.15 -2.78 3.50
CA LEU A 90 2.57 -1.73 4.32
C LEU A 90 1.29 -2.20 5.01
N ILE A 91 0.27 -2.62 4.25
CA ILE A 91 -1.00 -3.05 4.86
C ILE A 91 -0.88 -4.31 5.72
N ARG A 92 0.09 -5.18 5.44
CA ARG A 92 0.23 -6.45 6.17
C ARG A 92 1.00 -6.28 7.47
N ASP A 93 2.01 -5.43 7.47
CA ASP A 93 3.02 -5.34 8.53
C ASP A 93 2.82 -4.11 9.43
N GLU A 94 2.15 -3.06 8.95
CA GLU A 94 1.96 -1.77 9.65
C GLU A 94 0.47 -1.37 9.67
N ALA A 95 0.07 -0.57 10.68
CA ALA A 95 -1.23 0.09 10.66
C ALA A 95 -1.20 1.24 9.63
N VAL A 96 -2.28 1.40 8.86
CA VAL A 96 -2.36 2.36 7.77
C VAL A 96 -3.48 3.36 8.08
N LEU A 97 -3.10 4.54 8.58
CA LEU A 97 -4.02 5.62 8.97
C LEU A 97 -5.07 5.14 10.00
N TRP A 98 -6.28 4.83 9.55
CA TRP A 98 -7.39 4.34 10.39
C TRP A 98 -7.64 2.85 10.30
N GLU A 99 -6.81 2.12 9.54
CA GLU A 99 -6.96 0.69 9.35
C GLU A 99 -5.85 -0.08 10.06
N ASP A 100 -6.25 -1.13 10.76
CA ASP A 100 -5.32 -2.11 11.31
C ASP A 100 -4.67 -2.95 10.20
N PRO A 101 -3.52 -3.61 10.47
CA PRO A 101 -2.88 -4.48 9.51
C PRO A 101 -3.81 -5.61 9.02
N LYS A 102 -3.82 -5.87 7.71
CA LYS A 102 -4.65 -6.89 7.08
C LYS A 102 -3.84 -7.82 6.18
N PRO A 103 -4.05 -9.15 6.26
CA PRO A 103 -3.41 -10.08 5.35
C PRO A 103 -4.02 -9.94 3.96
N VAL A 104 -3.26 -9.34 3.04
CA VAL A 104 -3.66 -9.13 1.64
C VAL A 104 -2.56 -9.67 0.72
N SER A 105 -2.96 -10.32 -0.38
CA SER A 105 -2.03 -10.76 -1.41
C SER A 105 -1.79 -9.66 -2.44
N GLN A 106 -0.61 -9.67 -3.08
CA GLN A 106 -0.31 -8.74 -4.18
C GLN A 106 -1.33 -8.83 -5.31
N GLN A 107 -1.78 -10.05 -5.64
CA GLN A 107 -2.80 -10.25 -6.66
C GLN A 107 -4.12 -9.59 -6.29
N ALA A 108 -4.60 -9.78 -5.05
CA ALA A 108 -5.85 -9.20 -4.60
C ALA A 108 -5.79 -7.66 -4.59
N LEU A 109 -4.66 -7.08 -4.16
CA LEU A 109 -4.50 -5.63 -4.16
C LEU A 109 -4.41 -5.05 -5.58
N ALA A 110 -3.65 -5.70 -6.48
CA ALA A 110 -3.53 -5.26 -7.87
C ALA A 110 -4.87 -5.35 -8.63
N GLU A 111 -5.59 -6.46 -8.50
CA GLU A 111 -6.92 -6.62 -9.06
C GLU A 111 -7.88 -5.55 -8.53
N ARG A 112 -7.77 -5.24 -7.22
CA ARG A 112 -8.59 -4.19 -6.62
C ARG A 112 -8.27 -2.82 -7.18
N PHE A 113 -7.01 -2.43 -7.34
CA PHE A 113 -6.67 -1.16 -7.98
C PHE A 113 -7.16 -1.07 -9.42
N ASN A 114 -7.15 -2.17 -10.17
CA ASN A 114 -7.63 -2.20 -11.56
C ASN A 114 -9.16 -2.14 -11.69
N THR A 115 -9.90 -2.60 -10.68
CA THR A 115 -11.37 -2.73 -10.74
C THR A 115 -12.10 -1.68 -9.91
N LEU A 116 -11.41 -0.99 -9.00
CA LEU A 116 -12.03 0.01 -8.14
C LEU A 116 -12.33 1.29 -8.92
N PRO A 117 -13.59 1.76 -8.95
CA PRO A 117 -13.95 2.98 -9.66
C PRO A 117 -13.26 4.22 -9.09
N ALA A 118 -12.46 4.90 -9.92
CA ALA A 118 -11.77 6.14 -9.55
C ALA A 118 -12.74 7.24 -9.07
N LEU A 119 -13.98 7.22 -9.55
CA LEU A 119 -15.04 8.16 -9.18
C LEU A 119 -15.27 8.21 -7.66
N LEU A 120 -15.10 7.10 -6.94
CA LEU A 120 -15.28 7.07 -5.48
C LEU A 120 -14.26 7.96 -4.77
N PHE A 121 -13.01 7.98 -5.23
CA PHE A 121 -11.97 8.86 -4.70
C PHE A 121 -12.21 10.31 -5.10
N LEU A 122 -12.63 10.53 -6.35
CA LEU A 122 -12.96 11.86 -6.85
C LEU A 122 -14.10 12.50 -6.03
N ASN A 123 -15.14 11.72 -5.69
CA ASN A 123 -16.24 12.22 -4.86
C ASN A 123 -15.76 12.67 -3.47
N VAL A 124 -14.85 11.91 -2.85
CA VAL A 124 -14.26 12.32 -1.56
C VAL A 124 -13.47 13.61 -1.72
N LEU A 125 -12.66 13.72 -2.76
CA LEU A 125 -11.87 14.93 -3.04
C LEU A 125 -12.77 16.15 -3.29
N ASN A 126 -13.83 15.99 -4.09
CA ASN A 126 -14.78 17.06 -4.38
C ASN A 126 -15.62 17.50 -3.17
N GLN A 127 -15.76 16.64 -2.16
CA GLN A 127 -16.40 17.02 -0.89
C GLN A 127 -15.43 17.69 0.09
N LEU A 128 -14.12 17.54 -0.15
CA LEU A 128 -13.07 18.12 0.69
C LEU A 128 -12.67 19.54 0.24
N LEU A 129 -12.68 19.79 -1.08
CA LEU A 129 -12.35 21.07 -1.71
C LEU A 129 -13.57 22.00 -1.79
#